data_AF-A0A4Y2V680-F1
#
_entry.id   AF-A0A4Y2V680-F1
#
_cell.length_a   1.000
_cell.length_b   1.000
_cell.length_c   1.000
_cell.angle_alpha   90.00
_cell.angle_beta   90.00
_cell.angle_gamma   90.00
#
_symmetry.space_group_name_H-M   'P 1'
#
loop_
_entity.id
_entity.type
_entity.pdbx_description
1 polymer ?
#
loop_
_entity_poly.entity_id
_entity_poly.type
_entity_poly.pdbx_seq_one_letter_code
_entity_poly.pdbx_strand_id
1 'polypeptide(L)'
;MHPRCIKCNGKHAKRECSIKEKIVDPTCINCGEKGHLAAWKGCKALPLIQKSSVRQERKTYAQATADKKKNEEKTEDKTTVAADLITDLKEPINAIREVKTLIQEFPTLLEAARLCREAKTKNEKVLIVLNGLLGE
;
A
#
# COMPACT_ATOMS: atom_id res chain seq x y z
N MET A 1 20.02 15.26 4.90
CA MET A 1 20.92 14.31 4.20
C MET A 1 21.34 14.95 2.89
N HIS A 2 22.64 15.12 2.60
CA HIS A 2 23.10 15.73 1.35
C HIS A 2 23.29 14.65 0.27
N PRO A 3 22.75 14.82 -0.94
CA PRO A 3 22.93 13.85 -2.02
C PRO A 3 24.40 13.80 -2.48
N ARG A 4 24.86 12.61 -2.87
CA ARG A 4 26.16 12.41 -3.53
C ARG A 4 25.98 12.30 -5.03
N CYS A 5 26.82 13.00 -5.80
CA CYS A 5 26.76 12.99 -7.25
C CYS A 5 27.37 11.70 -7.82
N ILE A 6 26.60 10.95 -8.63
CA ILE A 6 27.05 9.70 -9.28
C ILE A 6 28.22 9.87 -10.26
N LYS A 7 28.50 11.09 -10.73
CA LYS A 7 29.57 11.37 -11.68
C LYS A 7 30.93 11.64 -11.01
N CYS A 8 30.93 12.44 -9.95
CA CYS A 8 32.16 12.96 -9.33
C CYS A 8 32.26 12.73 -7.82
N ASN A 9 31.28 12.06 -7.21
CA ASN A 9 31.18 11.85 -5.77
C ASN A 9 31.09 13.14 -4.90
N GLY A 10 30.84 14.30 -5.53
CA GLY A 10 30.65 15.57 -4.81
C GLY A 10 29.33 15.64 -4.03
N LYS A 11 29.27 16.53 -3.03
CA LYS A 11 28.10 16.78 -2.17
C LYS A 11 27.03 17.64 -2.87
N HIS A 12 26.57 17.21 -4.05
CA HIS A 12 25.54 17.89 -4.85
C HIS A 12 24.69 16.88 -5.63
N ALA A 13 23.53 17.33 -6.13
CA ALA A 13 22.69 16.51 -6.97
C ALA A 13 23.29 16.36 -8.39
N LYS A 14 23.07 15.24 -9.09
CA LYS A 14 23.62 14.98 -10.44
C LYS A 14 23.41 16.13 -11.44
N ARG A 15 22.30 16.88 -11.29
CA ARG A 15 21.90 18.03 -12.12
C ARG A 15 22.76 19.29 -11.94
N GLU A 16 23.43 19.44 -10.80
CA GLU A 16 24.33 20.56 -10.49
C GLU A 16 25.80 20.22 -10.79
N CYS A 17 26.07 19.05 -11.38
CA CYS A 17 27.43 18.61 -11.64
C CYS A 17 28.05 19.33 -12.86
N SER A 18 29.26 19.86 -12.68
CA SER A 18 30.04 20.50 -13.75
C SER A 18 30.40 19.54 -14.89
N ILE A 19 30.50 18.24 -14.61
CA ILE A 19 30.81 17.22 -15.62
C ILE A 19 29.56 16.93 -16.45
N LYS A 20 29.54 17.42 -17.70
CA LYS A 20 28.46 17.16 -18.67
C LYS A 20 28.79 16.02 -19.63
N GLU A 21 30.07 15.74 -19.83
CA GLU A 21 30.58 14.72 -20.76
C GLU A 21 30.43 13.28 -20.23
N LYS A 22 30.57 12.32 -21.14
CA LYS A 22 30.56 10.88 -20.84
C LYS A 22 31.91 10.47 -20.27
N ILE A 23 31.91 9.99 -19.04
CA ILE A 23 33.11 9.45 -18.38
C ILE A 23 33.38 8.05 -18.93
N VAL A 24 34.58 7.83 -19.48
CA VAL A 24 34.99 6.54 -20.07
C VAL A 24 35.19 5.48 -18.98
N ASP A 25 35.91 5.84 -17.90
CA ASP A 25 36.13 4.98 -16.73
C ASP A 25 35.42 5.53 -15.49
N PRO A 26 34.13 5.19 -15.29
CA PRO A 26 33.41 5.63 -14.11
C PRO A 26 33.99 5.01 -12.85
N THR A 27 34.00 5.77 -11.76
CA THR A 27 34.37 5.28 -10.42
C THR A 27 33.10 4.97 -9.63
N CYS A 28 33.08 3.81 -8.98
CA CYS A 28 31.96 3.37 -8.17
C CYS A 28 31.94 4.09 -6.82
N ILE A 29 30.82 4.73 -6.45
CA ILE A 29 30.68 5.39 -5.13
C ILE A 29 30.65 4.38 -3.97
N ASN A 30 30.25 3.14 -4.24
CA ASN A 30 30.07 2.13 -3.20
C ASN A 30 31.39 1.41 -2.85
N CYS A 31 32.27 1.14 -3.83
CA CYS A 31 33.54 0.43 -3.60
C CYS A 31 34.81 1.24 -3.97
N GLY A 32 34.70 2.38 -4.65
CA GLY A 32 35.84 3.21 -5.06
C GLY A 32 36.63 2.68 -6.26
N GLU A 33 36.28 1.53 -6.82
CA GLU A 33 36.96 0.96 -7.99
C GLU A 33 36.53 1.66 -9.29
N LYS A 34 37.43 1.68 -10.27
CA LYS A 34 37.17 2.20 -11.62
C LYS A 34 36.59 1.10 -12.53
N GLY A 35 35.90 1.52 -13.59
CA GLY A 35 35.37 0.64 -14.63
C GLY A 35 33.90 0.26 -14.45
N HIS A 36 33.25 0.65 -13.36
CA HIS A 36 31.81 0.43 -13.17
C HIS A 36 31.12 1.52 -12.35
N LEU A 37 29.80 1.64 -12.53
CA LEU A 37 28.94 2.54 -11.75
C LEU A 37 28.40 1.85 -10.50
N ALA A 38 27.96 2.63 -9.52
CA ALA A 38 27.42 2.14 -8.24
C ALA A 38 26.26 1.12 -8.35
N ALA A 39 25.52 1.11 -9.47
CA ALA A 39 24.43 0.18 -9.74
C ALA A 39 24.85 -1.13 -10.44
N TRP A 40 26.16 -1.36 -10.63
CA TRP A 40 26.65 -2.55 -11.31
C TRP A 40 26.50 -3.81 -10.44
N LYS A 41 25.95 -4.88 -11.04
CA LYS A 41 25.52 -6.12 -10.35
C LYS A 41 26.65 -7.03 -9.85
N GLY A 42 27.91 -6.62 -9.97
CA GLY A 42 29.07 -7.35 -9.45
C GLY A 42 29.98 -6.50 -8.56
N CYS A 43 29.54 -5.30 -8.18
CA CYS A 43 30.35 -4.43 -7.33
C CYS A 43 30.68 -5.16 -6.02
N LYS A 44 31.95 -5.16 -5.61
CA LYS A 44 32.42 -5.85 -4.41
C LYS A 44 31.68 -5.43 -3.13
N ALA A 45 31.22 -4.17 -3.08
CA ALA A 45 30.45 -3.64 -1.97
C ALA A 45 28.98 -4.12 -1.96
N LEU A 46 28.49 -4.69 -3.05
CA LEU A 46 27.17 -5.30 -3.13
C LEU A 46 27.29 -6.82 -2.99
N PRO A 47 26.77 -7.44 -1.92
CA PRO A 47 26.79 -8.89 -1.79
C PRO A 47 26.00 -9.52 -2.95
N LEU A 48 26.64 -10.46 -3.64
CA LEU A 48 25.96 -11.33 -4.59
C LEU A 48 25.03 -12.24 -3.80
N ILE A 49 23.72 -12.01 -3.91
CA ILE A 49 22.73 -12.96 -3.40
C ILE A 49 22.91 -14.24 -4.23
N GLN A 50 23.55 -15.24 -3.64
CA GLN A 50 23.63 -16.57 -4.22
C GLN A 50 22.20 -17.07 -4.37
N LYS A 51 21.73 -17.19 -5.61
CA LYS A 51 20.48 -17.88 -5.88
C LYS A 51 20.72 -19.32 -5.49
N SER A 52 20.07 -19.80 -4.43
CA SER A 52 20.01 -21.23 -4.16
C SER A 52 19.51 -21.92 -5.43
N SER A 53 20.23 -22.95 -5.91
CA SER A 53 19.80 -23.77 -7.04
C SER A 53 18.42 -24.41 -6.81
N VAL A 54 18.03 -24.51 -5.54
CA VAL A 54 16.67 -24.79 -5.10
C VAL A 54 15.80 -23.56 -5.40
N ARG A 55 15.08 -23.62 -6.53
CA ARG A 55 13.93 -22.76 -6.79
C ARG A 55 12.91 -23.02 -5.70
N GLN A 56 12.89 -22.18 -4.67
CA GLN A 56 11.78 -22.19 -3.71
C GLN A 56 10.50 -21.89 -4.50
N GLU A 57 9.57 -22.85 -4.55
CA GLU A 57 8.24 -22.62 -5.06
C GLU A 57 7.59 -21.51 -4.24
N ARG A 58 7.57 -20.31 -4.83
CA ARG A 58 6.88 -19.17 -4.23
C ARG A 58 5.40 -19.47 -4.31
N LYS A 59 4.79 -19.77 -3.16
CA LYS A 59 3.34 -19.87 -3.05
C LYS A 59 2.72 -18.58 -3.55
N THR A 60 1.72 -18.71 -4.43
CA THR A 60 0.93 -17.57 -4.88
C THR A 60 0.09 -17.04 -3.71
N TYR A 61 -0.36 -15.79 -3.80
CA TYR A 61 -1.23 -15.19 -2.77
C TYR A 61 -2.44 -16.08 -2.45
N ALA A 62 -3.06 -16.67 -3.48
CA ALA A 62 -4.18 -17.60 -3.33
C ALA A 62 -3.81 -18.89 -2.57
N GLN A 63 -2.62 -19.45 -2.80
CA GLN A 63 -2.14 -20.64 -2.10
C GLN A 63 -1.84 -20.34 -0.63
N ALA A 64 -1.24 -19.19 -0.33
CA ALA A 64 -0.95 -18.78 1.05
C ALA A 64 -2.22 -18.56 1.88
N THR A 65 -3.32 -18.13 1.27
CA THR A 65 -4.62 -17.99 1.95
C THR A 65 -5.35 -19.32 2.16
N ALA A 66 -5.11 -20.32 1.30
CA ALA A 66 -5.74 -21.63 1.42
C ALA A 66 -5.11 -22.48 2.54
N ASP A 67 -3.79 -22.40 2.71
CA ASP A 67 -3.06 -23.16 3.73
C ASP A 67 -3.44 -22.77 5.18
N LYS A 68 -3.88 -21.53 5.40
CA LYS A 68 -4.35 -21.08 6.72
C LYS A 68 -5.61 -21.79 7.22
N LYS A 69 -6.41 -22.41 6.33
CA LYS A 69 -7.58 -23.19 6.74
C LYS A 69 -7.25 -24.57 7.30
N LYS A 70 -5.99 -25.03 7.23
CA LYS A 70 -5.61 -26.40 7.59
C LYS A 70 -4.62 -26.53 8.75
N ASN A 71 -4.17 -25.42 9.35
CA ASN A 71 -3.11 -25.43 10.37
C ASN A 71 -3.46 -24.56 11.60
N GLU A 72 -4.70 -24.67 12.09
CA GLU A 72 -5.12 -24.08 13.38
C GLU A 72 -4.71 -24.94 14.60
N GLU A 73 -4.05 -26.07 14.41
CA GLU A 73 -3.43 -26.83 15.51
C GLU A 73 -1.90 -26.73 15.48
N LYS A 74 -1.36 -26.07 16.52
CA LYS A 74 0.06 -25.93 16.90
C LYS A 74 0.94 -25.02 16.02
N THR A 75 1.33 -23.87 16.56
CA THR A 75 2.54 -23.74 17.40
C THR A 75 2.63 -22.29 17.91
N GLU A 76 2.80 -22.16 19.22
CA GLU A 76 3.09 -20.92 19.95
C GLU A 76 4.42 -20.31 19.50
N ASP A 77 4.42 -19.00 19.25
CA ASP A 77 5.45 -18.00 19.64
C ASP A 77 5.51 -16.81 18.66
N LYS A 78 4.67 -15.79 18.90
CA LYS A 78 4.86 -14.37 18.54
C LYS A 78 3.69 -13.52 19.05
N THR A 79 3.53 -13.50 20.38
CA THR A 79 2.37 -12.88 21.04
C THR A 79 2.46 -11.35 21.19
N THR A 80 3.58 -10.70 20.85
CA THR A 80 3.78 -9.28 21.19
C THR A 80 3.47 -8.26 20.10
N VAL A 81 3.38 -8.64 18.81
CA VAL A 81 3.18 -7.66 17.69
C VAL A 81 1.77 -7.70 17.11
N ALA A 82 1.05 -8.82 17.26
CA ALA A 82 -0.31 -8.95 16.75
C ALA A 82 -1.33 -8.19 17.63
N ALA A 83 -1.06 -8.03 18.92
CA ALA A 83 -1.96 -7.34 19.84
C ALA A 83 -2.10 -5.84 19.51
N ASP A 84 -0.98 -5.14 19.28
CA ASP A 84 -0.96 -3.70 18.95
C ASP A 84 -1.74 -3.39 17.66
N LEU A 85 -1.54 -4.17 16.60
CA LEU A 85 -2.26 -3.98 15.34
C LEU A 85 -3.76 -4.27 15.45
N ILE A 86 -4.17 -5.19 16.32
CA ILE A 86 -5.58 -5.52 16.56
C ILE A 86 -6.25 -4.45 17.43
N THR A 87 -5.52 -3.85 18.39
CA THR A 87 -6.03 -2.73 19.18
C THR A 87 -6.21 -1.47 18.33
N ASP A 88 -5.27 -1.19 17.43
CA ASP A 88 -5.30 -0.01 16.55
C ASP A 88 -6.51 0.00 15.59
N LEU A 89 -7.03 -1.18 15.24
CA LEU A 89 -8.19 -1.30 14.34
C LEU A 89 -9.54 -1.36 15.09
N LYS A 90 -9.54 -1.47 16.42
CA LYS A 90 -10.77 -1.66 17.20
C LYS A 90 -11.65 -0.42 17.19
N GLU A 91 -11.05 0.75 17.35
CA GLU A 91 -11.74 2.04 17.30
C GLU A 91 -12.37 2.32 15.91
N PRO A 92 -11.64 2.25 14.78
CA PRO A 92 -12.25 2.48 13.47
C PRO A 92 -13.34 1.44 13.13
N ILE A 93 -13.20 0.19 13.55
CA ILE A 93 -14.25 -0.83 13.36
C ILE A 93 -15.51 -0.50 14.15
N ASN A 94 -15.37 -0.01 15.39
CA ASN A 94 -16.51 0.43 16.19
C ASN A 94 -17.19 1.65 15.57
N ALA A 95 -16.42 2.65 15.11
CA ALA A 95 -16.97 3.82 14.41
C ALA A 95 -17.76 3.42 13.15
N ILE A 96 -17.26 2.46 12.36
CA ILE A 96 -18.00 1.93 11.20
C ILE A 96 -19.30 1.23 11.62
N ARG A 97 -19.30 0.54 12.77
CA ARG A 97 -20.50 -0.10 13.31
C ARG A 97 -21.56 0.92 13.72
N GLU A 98 -21.15 2.03 14.33
CA GLU A 98 -22.05 3.14 14.69
C GLU A 98 -22.65 3.81 13.45
N VAL A 99 -21.83 4.05 12.42
CA VAL A 99 -22.33 4.57 11.14
C VAL A 99 -23.33 3.61 10.53
N LYS A 100 -23.09 2.30 10.61
CA LYS A 100 -24.03 1.28 10.13
C LYS A 100 -25.36 1.33 10.89
N THR A 101 -25.34 1.43 12.23
CA THR A 101 -26.58 1.49 13.02
C THR A 101 -27.38 2.74 12.69
N LEU A 102 -26.71 3.89 12.56
CA LEU A 102 -27.37 5.15 12.21
C LEU A 102 -28.02 5.11 10.81
N ILE A 103 -27.33 4.54 9.82
CA ILE A 103 -27.88 4.36 8.47
C ILE A 103 -29.11 3.43 8.49
N GLN A 104 -29.09 2.39 9.34
CA GLN A 104 -30.21 1.45 9.47
C GLN A 104 -31.46 2.06 10.13
N GLU A 105 -31.34 3.17 10.85
CA GLU A 105 -32.49 3.86 11.48
C GLU A 105 -33.41 4.55 10.45
N PHE A 106 -32.92 4.80 9.23
CA PHE A 106 -33.66 5.57 8.22
C PHE A 106 -33.80 4.84 6.87
N PRO A 107 -34.35 3.61 6.84
CA PRO A 107 -34.43 2.81 5.62
C PRO A 107 -35.30 3.48 4.54
N THR A 108 -36.40 4.11 4.95
CA THR A 108 -37.34 4.81 4.05
C THR A 108 -36.70 6.03 3.39
N LEU A 109 -35.93 6.82 4.14
CA LEU A 109 -35.21 7.99 3.60
C LEU A 109 -34.09 7.58 2.64
N LEU A 110 -33.41 6.46 2.89
CA LEU A 110 -32.41 5.93 1.96
C LEU A 110 -33.05 5.50 0.64
N GLU A 111 -34.23 4.88 0.67
CA GLU A 111 -34.93 4.53 -0.56
C GLU A 111 -35.55 5.74 -1.26
N ALA A 112 -36.07 6.72 -0.52
CA ALA A 112 -36.47 8.00 -1.09
C ALA A 112 -35.29 8.70 -1.80
N ALA A 113 -34.10 8.67 -1.21
CA ALA A 113 -32.88 9.21 -1.82
C ALA A 113 -32.50 8.46 -3.10
N ARG A 114 -32.70 7.13 -3.15
CA ARG A 114 -32.49 6.32 -4.37
C ARG A 114 -33.47 6.70 -5.46
N LEU A 115 -34.77 6.75 -5.16
CA LEU A 115 -35.82 7.13 -6.10
C LEU A 115 -35.65 8.56 -6.61
N CYS A 116 -35.17 9.49 -5.78
CA CYS A 116 -34.86 10.86 -6.19
C CYS A 116 -33.76 10.96 -7.28
N ARG A 117 -32.87 9.96 -7.39
CA ARG A 117 -31.88 9.91 -8.48
C ARG A 117 -32.51 9.52 -9.82
N GLU A 118 -33.62 8.81 -9.79
CA GLU A 118 -34.31 8.29 -10.98
C GLU A 118 -35.43 9.24 -11.45
N ALA A 119 -35.95 10.09 -10.56
CA ALA A 119 -36.98 11.08 -10.86
C ALA A 119 -36.51 12.15 -11.86
N LYS A 120 -37.37 12.46 -12.84
CA LYS A 120 -37.07 13.36 -13.96
C LYS A 120 -37.41 14.81 -13.65
N THR A 121 -38.47 15.01 -12.86
CA THR A 121 -38.99 16.34 -12.56
C THR A 121 -38.70 16.73 -11.11
N LYS A 122 -38.65 18.05 -10.85
CA LYS A 122 -38.48 18.56 -9.49
C LYS A 122 -39.67 18.19 -8.60
N ASN A 123 -40.87 18.19 -9.16
CA ASN A 123 -42.11 17.87 -8.43
C ASN A 123 -42.14 16.40 -7.98
N GLU A 124 -41.70 15.46 -8.83
CA GLU A 124 -41.53 14.05 -8.45
C GLU A 124 -40.56 13.89 -7.27
N LYS A 125 -39.43 14.61 -7.28
CA LYS A 125 -38.46 14.56 -6.16
C LYS A 125 -39.06 15.07 -4.85
N VAL A 126 -39.84 16.16 -4.91
CA VAL A 126 -40.53 16.70 -3.73
C VAL A 126 -41.51 15.69 -3.16
N LEU A 127 -42.32 15.03 -3.99
CA LEU A 127 -43.26 14.00 -3.57
C LEU A 127 -42.54 12.80 -2.92
N ILE A 128 -41.46 12.31 -3.54
CA ILE A 128 -40.67 11.19 -3.01
C ILE A 128 -40.09 11.52 -1.63
N VAL A 129 -39.55 12.73 -1.44
CA VAL A 129 -39.00 13.15 -0.14
C VAL A 129 -40.10 13.31 0.91
N LEU A 130 -41.24 13.88 0.56
CA LEU A 130 -42.38 14.02 1.48
C LEU A 130 -42.87 12.64 1.96
N ASN A 131 -43.04 11.68 1.05
CA ASN A 131 -43.45 10.32 1.42
C ASN A 131 -42.41 9.65 2.34
N GLY A 132 -41.11 9.80 2.03
CA GLY A 132 -40.03 9.27 2.86
C GLY A 132 -39.96 9.86 4.27
N LEU A 133 -40.34 11.14 4.44
CA LEU A 133 -40.39 11.83 5.74
C LEU A 133 -41.66 11.51 6.54
N LEU A 134 -42.78 11.27 5.86
CA LEU A 134 -44.07 10.98 6.49
C LEU A 134 -44.19 9.50 6.91
N GLY A 135 -43.29 8.62 6.45
CA GLY A 135 -43.19 7.25 6.93
C GLY A 135 -44.33 6.33 6.49
N GLU A 136 -44.96 6.63 5.35
CA GLU A 136 -45.94 5.75 4.70
C GLU A 136 -45.29 4.64 3.86
#